data_AF-A0A2M8BZW1-F1
#
_entry.id   AF-A0A2M8BZW1-F1
#
_cell.length_a   1.000
_cell.length_b   1.000
_cell.length_c   1.000
_cell.angle_alpha   90.00
_cell.angle_beta   90.00
_cell.angle_gamma   90.00
#
_symmetry.space_group_name_H-M   'P 1'
#
loop_
_entity.id
_entity.type
_entity.pdbx_description
1 polymer ?
#
loop_
_entity_poly.entity_id
_entity_poly.type
_entity_poly.pdbx_seq_one_letter_code
_entity_poly.pdbx_strand_id
1 'polypeptide(L)'
;MSERKTGQPYSMEEILSFDRIKRAMTNRILDQIEDLWQGKEPVGAEQISKIISDEWQKVKEAVRSSPAAKAAFRKYLERTVSEQIDKLVKEDRGELESLGVVEKSL
;
A
#
# COMPACT_ATOMS: atom_id res chain seq x y z
N MET A 1 13.98 10.44 -24.40
CA MET A 1 13.27 9.18 -24.67
C MET A 1 12.72 8.70 -23.33
N SER A 2 11.54 9.15 -22.94
CA SER A 2 10.92 8.68 -21.69
C SER A 2 10.46 7.25 -21.93
N GLU A 3 11.03 6.30 -21.20
CA GLU A 3 10.50 4.93 -21.18
C GLU A 3 9.02 5.00 -20.78
N ARG A 4 8.14 4.56 -21.68
CA ARG A 4 6.70 4.54 -21.43
C ARG A 4 6.49 3.59 -20.25
N LYS A 5 5.97 4.11 -19.12
CA LYS A 5 5.82 3.33 -17.88
C LYS A 5 4.61 2.39 -17.92
N THR A 6 4.07 2.13 -19.10
CA THR A 6 2.89 1.29 -19.33
C THR A 6 3.18 -0.12 -18.81
N GLY A 7 2.60 -0.47 -17.65
CA GLY A 7 2.76 -1.79 -17.01
C GLY A 7 3.83 -1.89 -15.92
N GLN A 8 4.63 -0.84 -15.67
CA GLN A 8 5.55 -0.84 -14.53
C GLN A 8 4.81 -0.60 -13.20
N PRO A 9 5.19 -1.28 -12.10
CA PRO A 9 4.67 -0.95 -10.78
C PRO A 9 4.91 0.53 -10.43
N TYR A 10 4.09 1.09 -9.55
CA TYR A 10 4.39 2.41 -9.00
C TYR A 10 5.64 2.33 -8.13
N SER A 11 6.58 3.25 -8.37
CA SER A 11 7.74 3.42 -7.51
C SER A 11 7.31 4.01 -6.16
N MET A 12 8.12 3.78 -5.13
CA MET A 12 7.85 4.33 -3.80
C MET A 12 7.76 5.85 -3.84
N GLU A 13 8.64 6.51 -4.60
CA GLU A 13 8.64 7.96 -4.75
C GLU A 13 7.35 8.51 -5.36
N GLU A 14 6.73 7.80 -6.30
CA GLU A 14 5.49 8.20 -6.96
C GLU A 14 4.29 8.13 -5.99
N ILE A 15 4.32 7.25 -5.00
CA ILE A 15 3.24 7.06 -4.02
C ILE A 15 3.44 7.83 -2.70
N LEU A 16 4.49 8.65 -2.60
CA LEU A 16 4.79 9.42 -1.38
C LEU A 16 3.78 10.55 -1.10
N SER A 17 3.11 11.08 -2.12
CA SER A 17 2.12 12.15 -1.94
C SER A 17 1.01 12.10 -2.99
N PHE A 18 -0.14 12.70 -2.66
CA PHE A 18 -1.27 12.79 -3.58
C PHE A 18 -0.91 13.50 -4.90
N ASP A 19 -0.12 14.57 -4.85
CA ASP A 19 0.32 15.28 -6.05
C ASP A 19 1.18 14.40 -6.97
N ARG A 20 2.08 13.61 -6.38
CA ARG A 20 2.94 12.69 -7.13
C ARG A 20 2.14 11.56 -7.74
N ILE A 21 1.19 10.99 -6.99
CA ILE A 21 0.24 10.00 -7.49
C ILE A 21 -0.54 10.57 -8.67
N LYS A 22 -1.12 11.77 -8.53
CA LYS A 22 -1.91 12.42 -9.58
C LYS A 22 -1.07 12.61 -10.84
N ARG A 23 0.15 13.13 -10.72
CA ARG A 23 1.06 13.35 -11.86
C ARG A 23 1.44 12.03 -12.54
N ALA A 24 1.84 11.02 -11.76
CA ALA A 24 2.23 9.73 -12.30
C ALA A 24 1.06 9.00 -12.99
N MET A 25 -0.12 9.03 -12.36
CA MET A 25 -1.33 8.42 -12.89
C MET A 25 -1.80 9.12 -14.16
N THR A 26 -1.83 10.46 -14.20
CA THR A 26 -2.18 11.22 -15.41
C THR A 26 -1.27 10.86 -16.58
N ASN A 27 0.05 10.84 -16.38
CA ASN A 27 0.98 10.48 -17.46
C ASN A 27 0.75 9.06 -17.97
N ARG A 28 0.58 8.08 -17.08
CA ARG A 28 0.35 6.68 -17.48
C ARG A 28 -0.98 6.47 -18.19
N ILE A 29 -2.03 7.16 -17.76
CA ILE A 29 -3.35 7.11 -18.41
C ILE A 29 -3.26 7.71 -19.82
N LEU A 30 -2.55 8.84 -19.97
CA LEU A 30 -2.34 9.45 -21.28
C LEU A 30 -1.53 8.51 -22.19
N ASP A 31 -0.43 7.92 -21.70
CA ASP A 31 0.36 6.93 -22.44
C ASP A 31 -0.53 5.75 -22.91
N GLN A 32 -1.41 5.22 -22.04
CA GLN A 32 -2.34 4.14 -22.38
C GLN A 32 -3.38 4.55 -23.43
N ILE A 33 -3.92 5.75 -23.32
CA ILE A 33 -4.89 6.28 -24.29
C ILE A 33 -4.21 6.50 -25.64
N GLU A 34 -2.98 7.03 -25.66
CA GLU A 34 -2.17 7.21 -26.86
C GLU A 34 -1.84 5.87 -27.52
N ASP A 35 -1.46 4.84 -26.75
CA ASP A 35 -1.17 3.50 -27.28
C ASP A 35 -2.43 2.82 -27.86
N LEU A 36 -3.62 3.11 -27.32
CA LEU A 36 -4.91 2.64 -27.85
C LEU A 36 -5.34 3.40 -29.11
N TRP A 37 -4.90 4.65 -29.27
CA TRP A 37 -5.27 5.50 -30.38
C TRP A 37 -4.48 5.14 -31.65
N GLN A 38 -4.94 4.11 -32.37
CA GLN A 38 -4.39 3.67 -33.66
C GLN A 38 -4.88 4.50 -34.86
N GLY A 39 -5.26 5.77 -34.63
CA GLY A 39 -5.61 6.73 -35.69
C GLY A 39 -6.93 6.47 -36.44
N LYS A 40 -7.83 5.62 -35.94
CA LYS A 40 -9.07 5.27 -36.67
C LYS A 40 -10.39 5.57 -35.94
N GLU A 41 -10.42 5.65 -34.60
CA GLU A 41 -11.62 6.04 -33.84
C GLU A 41 -11.29 6.82 -32.56
N PRO A 42 -12.15 7.78 -32.15
CA PRO A 42 -12.00 8.48 -30.86
C PRO A 42 -12.21 7.52 -29.69
N VAL A 43 -11.37 7.63 -28.66
CA VAL A 43 -11.52 6.83 -27.44
C VAL A 43 -12.77 7.29 -26.69
N GLY A 44 -13.73 6.38 -26.50
CA GLY A 44 -14.98 6.66 -25.83
C GLY A 44 -14.80 7.00 -24.33
N ALA A 45 -15.69 7.85 -23.80
CA ALA A 45 -15.64 8.28 -22.40
C ALA A 45 -15.71 7.11 -21.39
N GLU A 46 -16.48 6.06 -21.69
CA GLU A 46 -16.55 4.85 -20.86
C GLU A 46 -15.20 4.12 -20.80
N GLN A 47 -14.49 4.08 -21.92
CA GLN A 47 -13.18 3.44 -22.00
C GLN A 47 -12.13 4.23 -21.22
N ILE A 48 -12.16 5.57 -21.29
CA ILE A 48 -11.34 6.44 -20.45
C ILE A 48 -11.64 6.22 -18.96
N SER A 49 -12.92 6.16 -18.58
CA SER A 49 -13.34 5.92 -17.19
C SER A 49 -12.83 4.58 -16.66
N LYS A 50 -12.88 3.53 -17.49
CA LYS A 50 -12.33 2.22 -17.17
C LYS A 50 -10.82 2.27 -16.96
N ILE A 51 -10.08 2.91 -17.88
CA ILE A 51 -8.62 3.09 -17.78
C ILE A 51 -8.26 3.81 -16.48
N ILE A 52 -8.96 4.90 -16.14
CA ILE A 52 -8.75 5.63 -14.88
C ILE A 52 -8.98 4.72 -13.67
N SER A 53 -10.06 3.94 -13.69
CA SER A 53 -10.42 3.05 -12.57
C SER A 53 -9.41 1.93 -12.37
N ASP A 54 -8.94 1.32 -13.47
CA ASP A 54 -7.95 0.25 -13.45
C ASP A 54 -6.59 0.77 -12.95
N GLU A 55 -6.16 1.95 -13.40
CA GLU A 55 -4.91 2.56 -12.94
C GLU A 55 -5.00 2.97 -11.45
N TRP A 56 -6.18 3.42 -11.00
CA TRP A 56 -6.41 3.71 -9.58
C TRP A 56 -6.29 2.47 -8.67
N GLN A 57 -6.69 1.29 -9.14
CA GLN A 57 -6.48 0.05 -8.38
C GLN A 57 -5.00 -0.24 -8.18
N LYS A 58 -4.18 -0.08 -9.22
CA LYS A 58 -2.71 -0.27 -9.14
C LYS A 58 -2.07 0.69 -8.14
N VAL A 59 -2.51 1.94 -8.09
CA VAL A 59 -2.07 2.92 -7.07
C VAL A 59 -2.37 2.40 -5.66
N LYS A 60 -3.61 1.95 -5.40
CA LYS A 60 -4.01 1.46 -4.08
C LYS A 60 -3.23 0.23 -3.66
N GLU A 61 -2.96 -0.69 -4.58
CA GLU A 61 -2.12 -1.86 -4.33
C GLU A 61 -0.69 -1.46 -3.96
N ALA A 62 -0.09 -0.56 -4.74
CA ALA A 62 1.25 -0.04 -4.45
C ALA A 62 1.33 0.64 -3.08
N VAL A 63 0.37 1.52 -2.75
CA VAL A 63 0.27 2.17 -1.44
C VAL A 63 0.16 1.15 -0.31
N ARG A 64 -0.70 0.14 -0.43
CA ARG A 64 -0.86 -0.92 0.58
C ARG A 64 0.40 -1.77 0.76
N SER A 65 1.15 -1.97 -0.31
CA SER A 65 2.41 -2.72 -0.27
C SER A 65 3.58 -1.91 0.31
N SER A 66 3.43 -0.58 0.45
CA SER A 66 4.51 0.33 0.85
C SER A 66 4.97 0.12 2.30
N PRO A 67 6.27 0.36 2.59
CA PRO A 67 6.79 0.30 3.96
C PRO A 67 6.06 1.24 4.92
N ALA A 68 5.66 2.42 4.46
CA ALA A 68 4.91 3.39 5.26
C ALA A 68 3.53 2.86 5.67
N ALA A 69 2.79 2.23 4.73
CA ALA A 69 1.52 1.61 5.04
C ALA A 69 1.67 0.43 6.01
N LYS A 70 2.69 -0.42 5.81
CA LYS A 70 3.02 -1.51 6.73
C LYS A 70 3.38 -1.01 8.13
N ALA A 71 4.15 0.08 8.23
CA ALA A 71 4.53 0.69 9.50
C ALA A 71 3.32 1.31 10.22
N ALA A 72 2.47 2.04 9.50
CA ALA A 72 1.23 2.60 10.05
C ALA A 72 0.29 1.49 10.55
N PHE A 73 0.16 0.42 9.77
CA PHE A 73 -0.64 -0.74 10.15
C PHE A 73 -0.06 -1.47 11.37
N ARG A 74 1.26 -1.69 11.41
CA ARG A 74 1.94 -2.26 12.58
C ARG A 74 1.70 -1.42 13.83
N LYS A 75 1.86 -0.10 13.74
CA LYS A 75 1.61 0.84 14.85
C LYS A 75 0.15 0.79 15.33
N TYR A 76 -0.80 0.67 14.40
CA TYR A 76 -2.21 0.51 14.75
C TYR A 76 -2.45 -0.78 15.57
N LEU A 77 -1.84 -1.90 15.16
CA LEU A 77 -2.00 -3.19 15.84
C LEU A 77 -1.21 -3.31 17.14
N GLU A 78 -0.14 -2.55 17.30
CA GLU A 78 0.82 -2.65 18.41
C GLU A 78 0.11 -2.63 19.77
N ARG A 79 -0.84 -1.72 19.97
CA ARG A 79 -1.61 -1.65 21.23
C ARG A 79 -2.43 -2.91 21.47
N THR A 80 -3.20 -3.35 20.47
CA THR A 80 -4.08 -4.52 20.61
C THR A 80 -3.28 -5.79 20.84
N VAL A 81 -2.16 -5.97 20.13
CA VAL A 81 -1.29 -7.13 20.32
C VAL A 81 -0.65 -7.11 21.71
N SER A 82 -0.15 -5.95 22.15
CA SER A 82 0.44 -5.81 23.49
C SER A 82 -0.57 -6.15 24.59
N GLU A 83 -1.79 -5.63 24.50
CA GLU A 83 -2.86 -5.91 25.46
C GLU A 83 -3.23 -7.40 25.53
N GLN A 84 -3.17 -8.12 24.41
CA GLN A 84 -3.44 -9.56 24.38
C GLN A 84 -2.28 -10.36 24.98
N ILE A 85 -1.04 -9.97 24.68
CA ILE A 85 0.16 -10.59 25.27
C ILE A 85 0.15 -10.39 26.80
N ASP A 86 -0.15 -9.18 27.27
CA ASP A 86 -0.20 -8.88 28.71
C ASP A 86 -1.24 -9.72 29.46
N LYS A 87 -2.36 -10.06 28.80
CA LYS A 87 -3.36 -10.97 29.38
C LYS A 87 -2.81 -12.38 29.54
N LEU A 88 -2.21 -12.93 28.48
CA LEU A 88 -1.61 -14.26 28.53
C LEU A 88 -0.51 -14.34 29.61
N VAL A 89 0.34 -13.32 29.70
CA VAL A 89 1.39 -13.26 30.73
C VAL A 89 0.79 -13.22 32.13
N LYS A 90 -0.32 -12.51 32.35
CA LYS A 90 -1.00 -12.48 33.66
C LYS A 90 -1.66 -13.81 34.00
N GLU A 91 -2.29 -14.46 33.02
CA GLU A 91 -2.97 -15.74 33.18
C GLU A 91 -1.97 -16.85 33.54
N ASP A 92 -0.84 -16.93 32.81
CA ASP A 92 0.14 -18.01 32.96
C ASP A 92 1.29 -17.66 33.93
N ARG A 93 1.20 -16.51 34.62
CA ARG A 93 2.29 -15.97 35.45
C ARG A 93 2.85 -16.98 36.45
N GLY A 94 1.97 -17.66 37.19
CA GLY A 94 2.38 -18.61 38.22
C GLY A 94 3.09 -19.85 37.66
N GLU A 95 2.64 -20.32 36.49
CA GLU A 95 3.31 -21.43 35.78
C GLU A 95 4.70 -20.99 35.32
N LEU A 96 4.79 -19.83 34.66
CA LEU A 96 6.06 -19.27 34.19
C LEU A 96 7.05 -19.03 35.34
N GLU A 97 6.59 -18.49 36.47
CA GLU A 97 7.40 -18.29 37.68
C GLU A 97 7.89 -19.62 38.26
N SER A 98 7.06 -20.67 38.26
CA SER A 98 7.46 -22.02 38.70
C SER A 98 8.54 -22.65 37.82
N LEU A 99 8.62 -22.24 36.55
CA LEU A 99 9.64 -22.63 35.58
C LEU A 99 10.90 -21.74 35.64
N GLY A 100 10.97 -20.83 36.61
CA GLY A 100 12.12 -19.97 36.85
C GLY A 100 12.14 -18.66 36.05
N VAL A 101 11.03 -18.29 35.40
CA VAL A 101 10.88 -16.96 34.80
C VAL A 101 10.70 -15.93 35.93
N VAL A 102 11.61 -14.96 36.00
CA VAL A 102 11.58 -13.89 37.00
C VAL A 102 11.44 -12.54 36.32
N GLU A 103 10.53 -11.72 36.84
CA GLU A 103 10.33 -10.35 36.41
C GLU A 103 11.57 -9.53 36.77
N LYS A 104 12.33 -9.08 35.76
CA LYS A 104 13.45 -8.16 35.98
C LYS A 104 12.94 -6.74 35.81
N SER A 105 12.90 -5.99 36.91
CA SER A 105 12.78 -4.54 36.85
C SER A 105 14.03 -3.94 36.19
N LEU A 106 13.81 -2.97 35.30
CA LEU A 106 14.86 -2.10 34.74
C LEU A 106 15.33 -1.09 35.78
#